data_AF-A0A1Q5EUF5-F1
#
_entry.id   AF-A0A1Q5EUF5-F1
#
_cell.length_a   1.000
_cell.length_b   1.000
_cell.length_c   1.000
_cell.angle_alpha   90.00
_cell.angle_beta   90.00
_cell.angle_gamma   90.00
#
_symmetry.space_group_name_H-M   'P 1'
#
loop_
_entity.id
_entity.type
_entity.pdbx_description
1 polymer ?
#
loop_
_entity_poly.entity_id
_entity_poly.type
_entity_poly.pdbx_seq_one_letter_code
_entity_poly.pdbx_strand_id
1 'polypeptide(L)'
;MSLDPTTRLLLALAAVLALSLGAARLAQRFGQPAVIGEIAIGIALGPTLLGRVLPDLHRQLFTGAPLTVLGGLAQLAVSLYAFEIGAQLTAEAGTRRSAGHRSPLPLAAVSVAVPAAVGLALAPWLVRSGGVGPHGSPGSFAVFLAAALGVTAVPVLARILHDRGLDGTPEGRLGLAAAAVGDGACWTLLALALWLAGTLPAGHLALALAGVAGAGLLARRRARAGRDASRTAARVATGARPGAALLLGAVCLAAALSSALGLHTLFGGLVLGLLWPSALGPHGELPATAATGLGTLSTVLLPCFFLGAGQQVDLGAELTDPGFLALVGAVLAVSTAAKILPCAAVGRRGGMPWRDSLRLGVLMNTKGLTELVLLTVGQQAGLISPRLYAALLVVAVAATVLAGPALLLLRDRPRATAAEPVLAPTG
;
A
#
# COMPACT_ATOMS: atom_id res chain seq x y z
N MET A 1 25.43 31.68 7.51
CA MET A 1 24.82 31.24 8.78
C MET A 1 24.45 29.77 8.64
N SER A 2 25.04 28.88 9.44
CA SER A 2 24.55 27.50 9.53
C SER A 2 23.19 27.52 10.24
N LEU A 3 22.13 27.17 9.52
CA LEU A 3 20.80 27.02 10.13
C LEU A 3 20.87 25.96 11.23
N ASP A 4 20.24 26.23 12.37
CA ASP A 4 20.16 25.25 13.45
C ASP A 4 19.38 23.99 13.02
N PRO A 5 19.56 22.85 13.69
CA PRO A 5 18.91 21.59 13.30
C PRO A 5 17.38 21.67 13.23
N THR A 6 16.74 22.44 14.11
CA THR A 6 15.28 22.58 14.16
C THR A 6 14.79 23.37 12.96
N THR A 7 15.44 24.49 12.64
CA THR A 7 15.11 25.28 11.45
C THR A 7 15.26 24.46 10.17
N ARG A 8 16.33 23.67 10.05
CA ARG A 8 16.52 22.76 8.89
C ARG A 8 15.39 21.73 8.78
N LEU A 9 14.99 21.12 9.90
CA LEU A 9 13.89 20.16 9.92
C LEU A 9 12.56 20.80 9.52
N LEU A 10 12.23 21.98 10.07
CA LEU A 10 10.98 22.68 9.76
C LEU A 10 10.91 23.08 8.29
N LEU A 11 12.02 23.56 7.72
CA LEU A 11 12.11 23.87 6.29
C LEU A 11 11.99 22.62 5.42
N ALA A 12 12.66 21.52 5.80
CA ALA A 12 12.57 20.25 5.09
C ALA A 12 11.14 19.71 5.10
N LEU A 13 10.47 19.71 6.26
CA LEU A 13 9.09 19.28 6.40
C LEU A 13 8.14 20.16 5.60
N ALA A 14 8.28 21.49 5.69
CA ALA A 14 7.47 22.43 4.90
C ALA A 14 7.64 22.20 3.39
N ALA A 15 8.87 22.01 2.92
CA ALA A 15 9.16 21.71 1.51
C ALA A 15 8.53 20.39 1.08
N VAL A 16 8.70 19.31 1.86
CA VAL A 16 8.13 17.99 1.56
C VAL A 16 6.62 18.06 1.45
N LEU A 17 5.94 18.68 2.42
CA LEU A 17 4.48 18.76 2.44
C LEU A 17 3.94 19.64 1.30
N ALA A 18 4.52 20.82 1.10
CA ALA A 18 4.05 21.77 0.08
C ALA A 18 4.26 21.23 -1.34
N LEU A 19 5.44 20.67 -1.62
CA LEU A 19 5.76 20.14 -2.95
C LEU A 19 4.97 18.87 -3.25
N SER A 20 4.83 17.97 -2.26
CA SER A 20 4.03 16.74 -2.43
C SER A 20 2.56 17.07 -2.68
N LEU A 21 1.99 18.04 -1.97
CA LEU A 21 0.62 18.51 -2.21
C LEU A 21 0.45 19.14 -3.60
N GLY A 22 1.43 19.95 -4.03
CA GLY A 22 1.44 20.53 -5.37
C GLY A 22 1.45 19.46 -6.46
N ALA A 23 2.33 18.46 -6.33
CA ALA A 23 2.43 17.37 -7.29
C ALA A 23 1.25 16.39 -7.24
N ALA A 24 0.69 16.12 -6.06
CA ALA A 24 -0.53 15.35 -5.91
C ALA A 24 -1.69 15.98 -6.70
N ARG A 25 -1.88 17.30 -6.56
CA ARG A 25 -2.89 18.05 -7.31
C ARG A 25 -2.60 18.04 -8.81
N LEU A 26 -1.34 18.16 -9.21
CA LEU A 26 -0.93 18.10 -10.60
C LEU A 26 -1.23 16.71 -11.21
N ALA A 27 -0.89 15.63 -10.50
CA ALA A 27 -1.20 14.26 -10.91
C ALA A 27 -2.71 14.05 -11.09
N GLN A 28 -3.51 14.54 -10.13
CA GLN A 28 -4.97 14.46 -10.21
C GLN A 28 -5.55 15.22 -11.41
N ARG A 29 -4.96 16.37 -11.80
CA ARG A 29 -5.35 17.08 -13.04
C ARG A 29 -5.14 16.25 -14.31
N PHE A 30 -4.17 15.35 -14.31
CA PHE A 30 -3.92 14.39 -15.39
C PHE A 30 -4.69 13.07 -15.21
N GLY A 31 -5.64 13.00 -14.27
CA GLY A 31 -6.43 11.79 -14.00
C GLY A 31 -5.65 10.67 -13.32
N GLN A 32 -4.50 10.99 -12.73
CA GLN A 32 -3.64 10.08 -11.99
C GLN A 32 -3.91 10.15 -10.47
N PRO A 33 -3.77 9.05 -9.73
CA PRO A 33 -3.86 9.07 -8.27
C PRO A 33 -2.82 10.01 -7.65
N ALA A 34 -3.19 10.74 -6.59
CA ALA A 34 -2.31 11.67 -5.89
C ALA A 34 -0.94 11.07 -5.49
N VAL A 35 -0.94 9.80 -5.07
CA VAL A 35 0.25 9.06 -4.66
C VAL A 35 1.35 9.05 -5.72
N ILE A 36 1.01 9.11 -7.01
CA ILE A 36 1.98 9.18 -8.10
C ILE A 36 2.77 10.48 -8.03
N GLY A 37 2.09 11.61 -7.77
CA GLY A 37 2.74 12.90 -7.58
C GLY A 37 3.60 12.94 -6.32
N GLU A 38 3.14 12.34 -5.24
CA GLU A 38 3.88 12.27 -3.97
C GLU A 38 5.16 11.43 -4.10
N ILE A 39 5.10 10.28 -4.78
CA ILE A 39 6.27 9.45 -5.08
C ILE A 39 7.24 10.21 -6.00
N ALA A 40 6.74 10.84 -7.06
CA ALA A 40 7.57 11.60 -7.99
C ALA A 40 8.34 12.73 -7.29
N ILE A 41 7.69 13.46 -6.37
CA ILE A 41 8.36 14.49 -5.56
C ILE A 41 9.34 13.88 -4.58
N GLY A 42 9.03 12.74 -3.97
CA GLY A 42 9.99 12.02 -3.12
C GLY A 42 11.29 11.71 -3.87
N ILE A 43 11.20 11.17 -5.10
CA ILE A 43 12.36 10.91 -5.97
C ILE A 43 13.06 12.21 -6.35
N ALA A 44 12.30 13.25 -6.73
CA ALA A 44 12.84 14.54 -7.14
C ALA A 44 13.59 15.26 -6.02
N LEU A 45 13.12 15.16 -4.77
CA LEU A 45 13.81 15.68 -3.59
C LEU A 45 15.00 14.81 -3.15
N GLY A 46 15.15 13.62 -3.72
CA GLY A 46 16.26 12.70 -3.50
C GLY A 46 17.54 13.03 -4.29
N PRO A 47 18.51 12.10 -4.28
CA PRO A 47 19.73 12.18 -5.08
C PRO A 47 19.44 12.30 -6.58
N THR A 48 18.29 11.79 -7.04
CA THR A 48 17.93 11.74 -8.45
C THR A 48 17.92 13.13 -9.12
N LEU A 49 17.30 14.15 -8.49
CA LEU A 49 17.18 15.49 -9.09
C LEU A 49 17.76 16.57 -8.17
N LEU A 50 17.20 16.81 -6.99
CA LEU A 50 17.65 17.89 -6.10
C LEU A 50 19.11 17.70 -5.68
N GLY A 51 19.50 16.47 -5.33
CA GLY A 51 20.89 16.15 -4.99
C GLY A 51 21.89 16.41 -6.12
N ARG A 52 21.45 16.42 -7.39
CA ARG A 52 22.28 16.77 -8.55
C ARG A 52 22.27 18.25 -8.88
N VAL A 53 21.09 18.86 -8.91
CA VAL A 53 20.90 20.24 -9.38
C VAL A 53 21.29 21.25 -8.30
N LEU A 54 20.95 20.97 -7.03
CA LEU A 54 21.22 21.83 -5.88
C LEU A 54 21.81 21.01 -4.71
N PRO A 55 23.04 20.46 -4.85
CA PRO A 55 23.63 19.55 -3.87
C PRO A 55 23.79 20.18 -2.47
N ASP A 56 24.08 21.48 -2.39
CA ASP A 56 24.19 22.18 -1.10
C ASP A 56 22.84 22.26 -0.38
N LEU A 57 21.75 22.55 -1.10
CA LEU A 57 20.40 22.61 -0.54
C LEU A 57 19.93 21.22 -0.10
N HIS A 58 20.18 20.20 -0.92
CA HIS A 58 19.89 18.80 -0.58
C HIS A 58 20.63 18.39 0.71
N ARG A 59 21.94 18.67 0.80
CA ARG A 59 22.72 18.39 2.02
C ARG A 59 22.19 19.12 3.23
N GLN A 60 21.77 20.38 3.09
CA GLN A 60 21.24 21.16 4.22
C GLN A 60 19.89 20.63 4.74
N LEU A 61 18.99 20.22 3.86
CA LEU A 61 17.61 19.85 4.23
C LEU A 61 17.41 18.36 4.46
N PHE A 62 18.11 17.50 3.73
CA PHE A 62 17.81 16.06 3.64
C PHE A 62 19.01 15.18 4.03
N THR A 63 19.88 15.65 4.92
CA THR A 63 20.93 14.81 5.53
C THR A 63 21.03 15.02 7.04
N GLY A 64 21.63 14.07 7.76
CA GLY A 64 21.81 14.16 9.21
C GLY A 64 20.49 14.17 9.99
N ALA A 65 20.42 15.00 11.03
CA ALA A 65 19.29 15.01 11.98
C ALA A 65 17.90 15.22 11.34
N PRO A 66 17.69 16.16 10.39
CA PRO A 66 16.40 16.30 9.70
C PRO A 66 15.91 15.01 9.06
N LEU A 67 16.79 14.30 8.34
CA LEU A 67 16.42 13.06 7.65
C LEU A 67 16.07 11.94 8.64
N THR A 68 16.79 11.85 9.76
CA THR A 68 16.47 10.89 10.83
C THR A 68 15.08 11.13 11.42
N VAL A 69 14.72 12.38 11.70
CA VAL A 69 13.39 12.72 12.26
C VAL A 69 12.29 12.47 11.23
N LEU A 70 12.50 12.86 9.97
CA LEU A 70 11.56 12.58 8.87
C LEU A 70 11.37 11.06 8.67
N GLY A 71 12.43 10.27 8.83
CA GLY A 71 12.36 8.81 8.85
C GLY A 71 11.50 8.28 9.99
N GLY A 72 11.62 8.83 11.19
CA GLY A 72 10.73 8.49 12.32
C GLY A 72 9.25 8.81 12.04
N LEU A 73 8.98 9.99 11.46
CA LEU A 73 7.63 10.38 11.03
C LEU A 73 7.07 9.47 9.93
N ALA A 74 7.92 9.05 8.98
CA ALA A 74 7.56 8.09 7.96
C ALA A 74 7.16 6.73 8.55
N GLN A 75 7.91 6.23 9.54
CA GLN A 75 7.59 4.99 10.23
C GLN A 75 6.26 5.08 10.98
N LEU A 76 6.00 6.21 11.64
CA LEU A 76 4.70 6.47 12.27
C LEU A 76 3.55 6.46 11.25
N ALA A 77 3.73 7.12 10.10
CA ALA A 77 2.74 7.13 9.02
C ALA A 77 2.43 5.71 8.53
N VAL A 78 3.47 4.89 8.29
CA VAL A 78 3.32 3.50 7.85
C VAL A 78 2.60 2.64 8.91
N SER A 79 2.88 2.83 10.20
CA SER A 79 2.19 2.11 11.28
C SER A 79 0.72 2.51 11.42
N LEU A 80 0.40 3.80 11.31
CA LEU A 80 -0.98 4.29 11.30
C LEU A 80 -1.75 3.74 10.11
N TYR A 81 -1.13 3.76 8.94
CA TYR A 81 -1.67 3.19 7.73
C TYR A 81 -1.91 1.68 7.83
N ALA A 82 -0.97 0.92 8.40
CA ALA A 82 -1.14 -0.51 8.62
C ALA A 82 -2.30 -0.79 9.59
N PHE A 83 -2.49 0.06 10.60
CA PHE A 83 -3.65 -0.01 11.49
C PHE A 83 -4.97 0.21 10.75
N GLU A 84 -5.06 1.22 9.88
CA GLU A 84 -6.25 1.46 9.05
C GLU A 84 -6.61 0.24 8.19
N ILE A 85 -5.61 -0.38 7.55
CA ILE A 85 -5.81 -1.62 6.77
C ILE A 85 -6.36 -2.74 7.65
N GLY A 86 -5.76 -2.97 8.82
CA GLY A 86 -6.22 -4.00 9.75
C GLY A 86 -7.67 -3.76 10.22
N ALA A 87 -8.01 -2.51 10.52
CA ALA A 87 -9.36 -2.14 10.94
C ALA A 87 -10.38 -2.31 9.79
N GLN A 88 -10.02 -1.92 8.57
CA GLN A 88 -10.86 -2.09 7.38
C GLN A 88 -11.14 -3.57 7.08
N LEU A 89 -10.12 -4.44 7.18
CA LEU A 89 -10.27 -5.89 7.02
C LEU A 89 -11.29 -6.49 8.00
N THR A 90 -11.27 -6.02 9.25
CA THR A 90 -12.20 -6.46 10.30
C THR A 90 -13.62 -5.91 10.09
N ALA A 91 -13.77 -4.72 9.51
CA ALA A 91 -15.06 -4.15 9.13
C ALA A 91 -15.70 -4.92 7.96
N GLU A 92 -14.94 -5.17 6.89
CA GLU A 92 -15.41 -5.93 5.72
C GLU A 92 -15.78 -7.37 6.06
N ALA A 93 -15.08 -8.00 7.01
CA ALA A 93 -15.44 -9.34 7.49
C ALA A 93 -16.81 -9.38 8.20
N GLY A 94 -17.23 -8.26 8.82
CA GLY A 94 -18.52 -8.13 9.51
C GLY A 94 -19.70 -7.85 8.58
N THR A 95 -19.48 -7.11 7.49
CA THR A 95 -20.53 -6.71 6.52
C THR A 95 -20.89 -7.81 5.52
N ARG A 96 -20.07 -8.87 5.40
CA ARG A 96 -20.32 -10.08 4.58
C ARG A 96 -21.60 -10.86 4.90
N ARG A 97 -22.40 -10.41 5.87
CA ARG A 97 -23.67 -11.04 6.27
C ARG A 97 -24.90 -10.65 5.44
N SER A 98 -24.83 -9.66 4.54
CA SER A 98 -26.06 -9.09 3.95
C SER A 98 -26.27 -9.15 2.44
N ALA A 99 -25.42 -9.77 1.62
CA ALA A 99 -25.78 -9.94 0.20
C ALA A 99 -24.95 -11.03 -0.49
N GLY A 100 -25.57 -11.78 -1.39
CA GLY A 100 -25.03 -12.91 -2.18
C GLY A 100 -23.84 -12.58 -3.10
N HIS A 101 -22.78 -12.01 -2.53
CA HIS A 101 -21.57 -11.60 -3.22
C HIS A 101 -20.63 -12.79 -3.48
N ARG A 102 -19.98 -12.77 -4.64
CA ARG A 102 -18.94 -13.73 -5.02
C ARG A 102 -17.83 -13.73 -3.98
N SER A 103 -17.31 -14.93 -3.65
CA SER A 103 -16.18 -15.06 -2.73
C SER A 103 -14.95 -14.33 -3.29
N PRO A 104 -14.27 -13.47 -2.50
CA PRO A 104 -13.02 -12.83 -2.92
C PRO A 104 -11.81 -13.77 -2.90
N LEU A 105 -11.93 -14.96 -2.29
CA LEU A 105 -10.81 -15.88 -2.08
C LEU A 105 -10.16 -16.38 -3.38
N PRO A 106 -10.91 -16.81 -4.42
CA PRO A 106 -10.28 -17.24 -5.67
C PRO A 106 -9.52 -16.11 -6.35
N LEU A 107 -10.06 -14.89 -6.31
CA LEU A 107 -9.39 -13.71 -6.87
C LEU A 107 -8.12 -13.40 -6.10
N ALA A 108 -8.18 -13.34 -4.77
CA ALA A 108 -7.02 -13.09 -3.90
C ALA A 108 -5.93 -14.16 -4.06
N ALA A 109 -6.32 -15.44 -4.14
CA ALA A 109 -5.39 -16.55 -4.32
C ALA A 109 -4.64 -16.42 -5.66
N VAL A 110 -5.37 -16.17 -6.74
CA VAL A 110 -4.77 -16.04 -8.07
C VAL A 110 -3.97 -14.75 -8.22
N SER A 111 -4.45 -13.65 -7.63
CA SER A 111 -3.74 -12.37 -7.65
C SER A 111 -2.40 -12.45 -6.93
N VAL A 112 -2.25 -13.30 -5.90
CA VAL A 112 -0.96 -13.50 -5.22
C VAL A 112 -0.15 -14.62 -5.87
N ALA A 113 -0.72 -15.80 -6.08
CA ALA A 113 0.01 -17.00 -6.48
C ALA A 113 0.64 -16.91 -7.87
N VAL A 114 -0.04 -16.30 -8.85
CA VAL A 114 0.50 -16.24 -10.22
C VAL A 114 1.70 -15.29 -10.32
N PRO A 115 1.64 -14.03 -9.84
CA PRO A 115 2.82 -13.17 -9.79
C PRO A 115 3.90 -13.69 -8.85
N ALA A 116 3.53 -14.38 -7.76
CA ALA A 116 4.51 -15.02 -6.88
C ALA A 116 5.30 -16.09 -7.64
N ALA A 117 4.63 -16.97 -8.40
CA ALA A 117 5.28 -17.97 -9.24
C ALA A 117 6.17 -17.32 -10.31
N VAL A 118 5.72 -16.22 -10.91
CA VAL A 118 6.52 -15.42 -11.84
C VAL A 118 7.75 -14.80 -11.16
N GLY A 119 7.61 -14.29 -9.93
CA GLY A 119 8.73 -13.79 -9.13
C GLY A 119 9.75 -14.89 -8.85
N LEU A 120 9.30 -16.07 -8.42
CA LEU A 120 10.17 -17.23 -8.23
C LEU A 120 10.89 -17.64 -9.54
N ALA A 121 10.20 -17.59 -10.68
CA ALA A 121 10.77 -17.91 -11.98
C ALA A 121 11.78 -16.87 -12.48
N LEU A 122 11.55 -15.58 -12.18
CA LEU A 122 12.48 -14.48 -12.52
C LEU A 122 13.70 -14.43 -11.60
N ALA A 123 13.58 -14.98 -10.39
CA ALA A 123 14.62 -14.85 -9.37
C ALA A 123 16.01 -15.33 -9.83
N PRO A 124 16.20 -16.49 -10.47
CA PRO A 124 17.53 -16.93 -10.92
C PRO A 124 18.18 -16.00 -11.95
N TRP A 125 17.37 -15.37 -12.81
CA TRP A 125 17.87 -14.39 -13.78
C TRP A 125 18.33 -13.12 -13.08
N LEU A 126 17.51 -12.59 -12.15
CA LEU A 126 17.85 -11.40 -11.39
C LEU A 126 19.01 -11.60 -10.43
N VAL A 127 19.17 -12.82 -9.88
CA VAL A 127 20.35 -13.18 -9.06
C VAL A 127 21.62 -13.05 -9.90
N ARG A 128 21.61 -13.59 -11.13
CA ARG A 128 22.76 -13.51 -12.05
C ARG A 128 23.04 -12.09 -12.53
N SER A 129 22.06 -11.20 -12.54
CA SER A 129 22.22 -9.79 -12.93
C SER A 129 22.53 -8.86 -11.75
N GLY A 130 22.92 -9.38 -10.58
CA GLY A 130 23.28 -8.55 -9.42
C GLY A 130 22.09 -7.93 -8.68
N GLY A 131 20.92 -8.56 -8.74
CA GLY A 131 19.71 -8.10 -8.06
C GLY A 131 19.69 -8.35 -6.54
N VAL A 132 20.53 -9.26 -6.04
CA VAL A 132 20.57 -9.64 -4.62
C VAL A 132 21.36 -8.60 -3.82
N GLY A 133 20.83 -8.21 -2.66
CA GLY A 133 21.54 -7.34 -1.73
C GLY A 133 22.57 -8.09 -0.85
N PRO A 134 23.27 -7.39 0.04
CA PRO A 134 24.38 -7.94 0.83
C PRO A 134 23.98 -9.05 1.82
N HIS A 135 22.71 -9.11 2.23
CA HIS A 135 22.18 -10.09 3.18
C HIS A 135 21.17 -11.05 2.54
N GLY A 136 20.94 -10.93 1.23
CA GLY A 136 20.04 -11.81 0.49
C GLY A 136 20.71 -13.14 0.16
N SER A 137 20.01 -14.25 0.40
CA SER A 137 20.30 -15.54 -0.23
C SER A 137 19.41 -15.70 -1.47
N PRO A 138 19.76 -16.56 -2.44
CA PRO A 138 18.88 -16.82 -3.59
C PRO A 138 17.46 -17.21 -3.17
N GLY A 139 17.33 -17.94 -2.06
CA GLY A 139 16.03 -18.33 -1.49
C GLY A 139 15.27 -17.16 -0.89
N SER A 140 15.90 -16.35 -0.01
CA SER A 140 15.22 -15.19 0.59
C SER A 140 14.86 -14.15 -0.47
N PHE A 141 15.74 -13.94 -1.45
CA PHE A 141 15.51 -13.07 -2.59
C PHE A 141 14.32 -13.54 -3.45
N ALA A 142 14.23 -14.84 -3.76
CA ALA A 142 13.13 -15.39 -4.55
C ALA A 142 11.77 -15.23 -3.84
N VAL A 143 11.72 -15.53 -2.54
CA VAL A 143 10.50 -15.35 -1.73
C VAL A 143 10.13 -13.87 -1.59
N PHE A 144 11.12 -12.98 -1.43
CA PHE A 144 10.90 -11.54 -1.43
C PHE A 144 10.30 -11.07 -2.75
N LEU A 145 10.87 -11.50 -3.87
CA LEU A 145 10.39 -11.12 -5.19
C LEU A 145 8.97 -11.66 -5.45
N ALA A 146 8.67 -12.86 -4.95
CA ALA A 146 7.32 -13.41 -4.98
C ALA A 146 6.31 -12.53 -4.22
N ALA A 147 6.70 -12.00 -3.06
CA ALA A 147 5.90 -11.06 -2.28
C ALA A 147 5.72 -9.71 -3.00
N ALA A 148 6.81 -9.16 -3.54
CA ALA A 148 6.83 -7.86 -4.22
C ALA A 148 5.93 -7.82 -5.47
N LEU A 149 5.95 -8.87 -6.29
CA LEU A 149 5.06 -8.96 -7.46
C LEU A 149 3.61 -9.32 -7.08
N GLY A 150 3.42 -9.97 -5.93
CA GLY A 150 2.11 -10.41 -5.42
C GLY A 150 1.26 -9.28 -4.82
N VAL A 151 1.87 -8.23 -4.28
CA VAL A 151 1.15 -7.18 -3.53
C VAL A 151 0.23 -6.35 -4.42
N THR A 152 -0.89 -5.87 -3.87
CA THR A 152 -1.83 -4.96 -4.54
C THR A 152 -2.17 -3.82 -3.58
N ALA A 153 -1.93 -2.58 -3.96
CA ALA A 153 -2.09 -1.45 -3.03
C ALA A 153 -3.56 -1.09 -2.81
N VAL A 154 -4.18 -1.69 -1.77
CA VAL A 154 -5.60 -1.53 -1.42
C VAL A 154 -6.06 -0.06 -1.41
N PRO A 155 -5.31 0.90 -0.82
CA PRO A 155 -5.80 2.28 -0.72
C PRO A 155 -5.64 3.08 -2.00
N VAL A 156 -4.66 2.73 -2.84
CA VAL A 156 -4.55 3.30 -4.19
C VAL A 156 -5.68 2.76 -5.05
N LEU A 157 -5.97 1.46 -4.93
CA LEU A 157 -7.14 0.84 -5.53
C LEU A 157 -8.44 1.52 -5.08
N ALA A 158 -8.65 1.68 -3.77
CA ALA A 158 -9.84 2.33 -3.21
C ALA A 158 -10.02 3.75 -3.75
N ARG A 159 -8.94 4.53 -3.81
CA ARG A 159 -8.96 5.86 -4.38
C ARG A 159 -9.27 5.85 -5.88
N ILE A 160 -8.65 4.96 -6.65
CA ILE A 160 -8.95 4.81 -8.08
C ILE A 160 -10.42 4.44 -8.28
N LEU A 161 -10.98 3.55 -7.46
CA LEU A 161 -12.40 3.20 -7.52
C LEU A 161 -13.27 4.41 -7.24
N HIS A 162 -12.94 5.19 -6.22
CA HIS A 162 -13.68 6.38 -5.84
C HIS A 162 -13.64 7.47 -6.91
N ASP A 163 -12.44 7.83 -7.35
CA ASP A 163 -12.21 8.86 -8.37
C ASP A 163 -12.83 8.50 -9.72
N ARG A 164 -13.06 7.21 -9.98
CA ARG A 164 -13.65 6.70 -11.22
C ARG A 164 -15.12 6.28 -11.08
N GLY A 165 -15.73 6.47 -9.90
CA GLY A 165 -17.13 6.10 -9.65
C GLY A 165 -17.40 4.59 -9.71
N LEU A 166 -16.39 3.77 -9.40
CA LEU A 166 -16.45 2.31 -9.43
C LEU A 166 -16.70 1.66 -8.06
N ASP A 167 -16.79 2.44 -6.97
CA ASP A 167 -17.00 1.94 -5.59
C ASP A 167 -18.23 1.03 -5.47
N GLY A 168 -19.31 1.39 -6.15
CA GLY A 168 -20.58 0.68 -6.16
C GLY A 168 -20.65 -0.51 -7.12
N THR A 169 -19.59 -0.79 -7.88
CA THR A 169 -19.60 -1.85 -8.88
C THR A 169 -19.25 -3.22 -8.27
N PRO A 170 -19.78 -4.34 -8.80
CA PRO A 170 -19.41 -5.67 -8.35
C PRO A 170 -17.91 -5.95 -8.45
N GLU A 171 -17.24 -5.49 -9.50
CA GLU A 171 -15.79 -5.62 -9.69
C GLU A 171 -14.99 -4.77 -8.70
N GLY A 172 -15.43 -3.54 -8.39
CA GLY A 172 -14.78 -2.69 -7.39
C GLY A 172 -14.82 -3.30 -5.99
N ARG A 173 -16.01 -3.74 -5.55
CA ARG A 173 -16.17 -4.41 -4.25
C ARG A 173 -15.39 -5.71 -4.15
N LEU A 174 -15.44 -6.53 -5.21
CA LEU A 174 -14.70 -7.79 -5.26
C LEU A 174 -13.19 -7.55 -5.24
N GLY A 175 -12.71 -6.55 -5.99
CA GLY A 175 -11.31 -6.15 -6.05
C GLY A 175 -10.78 -5.71 -4.70
N LEU A 176 -11.46 -4.77 -4.02
CA LEU A 176 -11.06 -4.30 -2.68
C LEU A 176 -10.95 -5.44 -1.68
N ALA A 177 -11.98 -6.28 -1.60
CA ALA A 177 -12.01 -7.40 -0.68
C ALA A 177 -10.93 -8.45 -0.99
N ALA A 178 -10.60 -8.66 -2.27
CA ALA A 178 -9.55 -9.60 -2.67
C ALA A 178 -8.13 -9.03 -2.43
N ALA A 179 -7.91 -7.76 -2.75
CA ALA A 179 -6.63 -7.09 -2.51
C ALA A 179 -6.29 -7.08 -1.02
N ALA A 180 -7.27 -6.81 -0.15
CA ALA A 180 -7.07 -6.82 1.29
C ALA A 180 -6.71 -8.21 1.84
N VAL A 181 -7.32 -9.28 1.31
CA VAL A 181 -6.93 -10.66 1.64
C VAL A 181 -5.53 -10.99 1.11
N GLY A 182 -5.21 -10.57 -0.10
CA GLY A 182 -3.92 -10.83 -0.75
C GLY A 182 -2.74 -10.14 -0.05
N ASP A 183 -2.94 -8.93 0.48
CA ASP A 183 -1.91 -8.19 1.22
C ASP A 183 -1.38 -8.99 2.42
N GLY A 184 -2.26 -9.62 3.21
CA GLY A 184 -1.84 -10.48 4.33
C GLY A 184 -0.92 -11.63 3.90
N ALA A 185 -1.19 -12.23 2.72
CA ALA A 185 -0.34 -13.28 2.17
C ALA A 185 1.03 -12.73 1.73
N CYS A 186 1.07 -11.55 1.11
CA CYS A 186 2.33 -10.92 0.68
C CYS A 186 3.20 -10.54 1.88
N TRP A 187 2.61 -10.04 2.97
CA TRP A 187 3.34 -9.78 4.22
C TRP A 187 3.86 -11.05 4.88
N THR A 188 3.10 -12.15 4.80
CA THR A 188 3.55 -13.46 5.27
C THR A 188 4.78 -13.94 4.48
N LEU A 189 4.76 -13.76 3.15
CA LEU A 189 5.90 -14.06 2.29
C LEU A 189 7.10 -13.15 2.60
N LEU A 190 6.91 -11.86 2.85
CA LEU A 190 8.00 -10.97 3.27
C LEU A 190 8.63 -11.42 4.60
N ALA A 191 7.82 -11.77 5.59
CA ALA A 191 8.32 -12.27 6.87
C ALA A 191 9.13 -13.57 6.69
N LEU A 192 8.67 -14.47 5.81
CA LEU A 192 9.41 -15.66 5.43
C LEU A 192 10.75 -15.32 4.73
N ALA A 193 10.77 -14.33 3.84
CA ALA A 193 11.99 -13.89 3.18
C ALA A 193 13.01 -13.33 4.19
N LEU A 194 12.57 -12.52 5.15
CA LEU A 194 13.43 -11.99 6.21
C LEU A 194 13.99 -13.10 7.11
N TRP A 195 13.17 -14.11 7.44
CA TRP A 195 13.64 -15.26 8.19
C TRP A 195 14.68 -16.09 7.40
N LEU A 196 14.45 -16.34 6.11
CA LEU A 196 15.39 -17.05 5.24
C LEU A 196 16.71 -16.28 5.05
N ALA A 197 16.70 -14.97 5.20
CA ALA A 197 17.90 -14.13 5.17
C ALA A 197 18.65 -14.11 6.52
N GLY A 198 18.11 -14.73 7.57
CA GLY A 198 18.68 -14.69 8.92
C GLY A 198 18.49 -13.35 9.62
N THR A 199 17.76 -12.40 9.03
CA THR A 199 17.51 -11.08 9.63
C THR A 199 16.37 -11.11 10.65
N LEU A 200 15.57 -12.19 10.65
CA LEU A 200 14.48 -12.40 11.60
C LEU A 200 14.64 -13.76 12.30
N PRO A 201 14.78 -13.82 13.64
CA PRO A 201 14.87 -15.09 14.35
C PRO A 201 13.57 -15.90 14.25
N ALA A 202 13.68 -17.24 14.22
CA ALA A 202 12.54 -18.15 14.02
C ALA A 202 11.40 -17.96 15.03
N GLY A 203 11.74 -17.70 16.31
CA GLY A 203 10.74 -17.44 17.36
C GLY A 203 9.92 -16.18 17.10
N HIS A 204 10.53 -15.13 16.54
CA HIS A 204 9.84 -13.88 16.21
C HIS A 204 8.96 -14.04 14.97
N LEU A 205 9.38 -14.83 13.97
CA LEU A 205 8.52 -15.22 12.85
C LEU A 205 7.29 -15.98 13.34
N ALA A 206 7.48 -17.01 14.18
CA ALA A 206 6.37 -17.79 14.74
C ALA A 206 5.40 -16.90 15.54
N LEU A 207 5.93 -15.96 16.33
CA LEU A 207 5.12 -14.99 17.07
C LEU A 207 4.36 -14.03 16.16
N ALA A 208 4.98 -13.54 15.08
CA ALA A 208 4.33 -12.68 14.09
C ALA A 208 3.16 -13.40 13.41
N LEU A 209 3.40 -14.62 12.93
CA LEU A 209 2.39 -15.45 12.28
C LEU A 209 1.26 -15.81 13.25
N ALA A 210 1.59 -16.20 14.49
CA ALA A 210 0.62 -16.48 15.53
C ALA A 210 -0.18 -15.23 15.94
N GLY A 211 0.45 -14.06 15.98
CA GLY A 211 -0.20 -12.78 16.26
C GLY A 211 -1.22 -12.41 15.19
N VAL A 212 -0.83 -12.46 13.91
CA VAL A 212 -1.73 -12.20 12.78
C VAL A 212 -2.86 -13.23 12.71
N ALA A 213 -2.54 -14.53 12.83
CA ALA A 213 -3.53 -15.60 12.78
C ALA A 213 -4.49 -15.54 13.98
N GLY A 214 -3.97 -15.29 15.18
CA GLY A 214 -4.73 -15.14 16.42
C GLY A 214 -5.65 -13.92 16.38
N ALA A 215 -5.14 -12.78 15.92
CA ALA A 215 -5.93 -11.57 15.72
C ALA A 215 -7.05 -11.79 14.69
N GLY A 216 -6.72 -12.41 13.55
CA GLY A 216 -7.70 -12.76 12.52
C GLY A 216 -8.77 -13.74 13.02
N LEU A 217 -8.39 -14.77 13.79
CA LEU A 217 -9.34 -15.71 14.39
C LEU A 217 -10.26 -15.01 15.39
N LEU A 218 -9.71 -14.14 16.23
CA LEU A 218 -10.48 -13.39 17.22
C LEU A 218 -11.43 -12.38 16.55
N ALA A 219 -10.98 -11.68 15.51
CA ALA A 219 -11.81 -10.81 14.68
C ALA A 219 -12.98 -11.61 14.06
N ARG A 220 -12.71 -12.80 13.52
CA ARG A 220 -13.76 -13.69 12.97
C ARG A 220 -14.72 -14.19 14.05
N ARG A 221 -14.23 -14.52 15.25
CA ARG A 221 -15.07 -14.93 16.39
C ARG A 221 -15.97 -13.79 16.84
N ARG A 222 -15.44 -12.56 16.97
CA ARG A 222 -16.21 -11.36 17.29
C ARG A 222 -17.24 -11.04 16.22
N ALA A 223 -16.86 -11.12 14.95
CA ALA A 223 -17.80 -11.01 13.84
C ALA A 223 -18.91 -12.06 14.00
N ARG A 224 -18.60 -13.33 14.28
CA ARG A 224 -19.60 -14.41 14.43
C ARG A 224 -20.52 -14.26 15.64
N ALA A 225 -20.00 -13.84 16.80
CA ALA A 225 -20.72 -13.78 18.07
C ALA A 225 -21.86 -12.73 18.14
N GLY A 226 -21.97 -11.84 17.15
CA GLY A 226 -23.03 -10.83 17.12
C GLY A 226 -22.79 -9.64 18.06
N ARG A 227 -23.67 -8.63 17.97
CA ARG A 227 -23.53 -7.27 18.52
C ARG A 227 -23.57 -7.16 20.07
N ASP A 228 -23.61 -8.25 20.82
CA ASP A 228 -23.66 -8.18 22.29
C ASP A 228 -22.29 -7.96 22.94
N ALA A 229 -21.20 -8.34 22.28
CA ALA A 229 -19.84 -8.05 22.75
C ALA A 229 -19.42 -6.57 22.57
N SER A 230 -20.18 -5.78 21.80
CA SER A 230 -19.91 -4.35 21.54
C SER A 230 -20.26 -3.40 22.69
N ARG A 231 -21.07 -3.84 23.66
CA ARG A 231 -21.55 -2.98 24.75
C ARG A 231 -20.46 -2.64 25.78
N THR A 232 -19.47 -3.51 25.94
CA THR A 232 -18.34 -3.30 26.87
C THR A 232 -17.25 -2.43 26.25
N ALA A 233 -17.06 -2.49 24.92
CA ALA A 233 -16.10 -1.64 24.20
C ALA A 233 -16.61 -0.19 24.00
N ALA A 234 -17.93 0.00 23.88
CA ALA A 234 -18.55 1.32 23.74
C ALA A 234 -18.30 2.26 24.93
N ARG A 235 -18.00 1.72 26.12
CA ARG A 235 -17.73 2.52 27.33
C ARG A 235 -16.33 3.13 27.39
N VAL A 236 -15.40 2.66 26.56
CA VAL A 236 -14.01 3.20 26.50
C VAL A 236 -13.90 4.34 25.47
N ALA A 237 -14.88 4.51 24.60
CA ALA A 237 -14.82 5.42 23.45
C ALA A 237 -15.52 6.79 23.65
N THR A 238 -16.09 7.09 24.83
CA THR A 238 -16.95 8.28 25.03
C THR A 238 -16.20 9.58 25.36
N GLY A 239 -15.07 9.85 24.69
CA GLY A 239 -14.38 11.14 24.77
C GLY A 239 -13.62 11.47 23.48
N ALA A 240 -14.11 12.44 22.70
CA ALA A 240 -13.67 12.72 21.32
C ALA A 240 -12.20 13.16 21.14
N ARG A 241 -11.57 13.75 22.17
CA ARG A 241 -10.13 14.13 22.17
C ARG A 241 -9.20 13.13 22.86
N PRO A 242 -9.52 12.57 24.04
CA PRO A 242 -8.68 11.53 24.65
C PRO A 242 -8.65 10.23 23.82
N GLY A 243 -9.70 9.93 23.04
CA GLY A 243 -9.75 8.73 22.20
C GLY A 243 -8.71 8.69 21.08
N ALA A 244 -8.47 9.81 20.37
CA ALA A 244 -7.49 9.87 19.29
C ALA A 244 -6.04 9.79 19.81
N ALA A 245 -5.75 10.48 20.91
CA ALA A 245 -4.43 10.43 21.54
C ALA A 245 -4.11 9.04 22.13
N LEU A 246 -5.08 8.41 22.80
CA LEU A 246 -4.94 7.04 23.31
C LEU A 246 -4.76 6.03 22.17
N LEU A 247 -5.50 6.18 21.07
CA LEU A 247 -5.36 5.31 19.91
C LEU A 247 -4.02 5.51 19.20
N LEU A 248 -3.56 6.75 19.02
CA LEU A 248 -2.22 7.05 18.54
C LEU A 248 -1.17 6.40 19.44
N GLY A 249 -1.31 6.57 20.76
CA GLY A 249 -0.43 5.93 21.75
C GLY A 249 -0.44 4.41 21.65
N ALA A 250 -1.60 3.79 21.42
CA ALA A 250 -1.74 2.35 21.21
C ALA A 250 -1.05 1.88 19.92
N VAL A 251 -1.20 2.62 18.81
CA VAL A 251 -0.52 2.33 17.54
C VAL A 251 0.99 2.44 17.73
N CYS A 252 1.47 3.52 18.37
CA CYS A 252 2.89 3.70 18.68
C CYS A 252 3.43 2.56 19.55
N LEU A 253 2.70 2.18 20.61
CA LEU A 253 3.08 1.09 21.49
C LEU A 253 3.11 -0.25 20.74
N ALA A 254 2.10 -0.55 19.93
CA ALA A 254 2.07 -1.77 19.14
C ALA A 254 3.22 -1.82 18.12
N ALA A 255 3.51 -0.70 17.45
CA ALA A 255 4.63 -0.57 16.52
C ALA A 255 5.98 -0.75 17.25
N ALA A 256 6.14 -0.15 18.43
CA ALA A 256 7.34 -0.28 19.25
C ALA A 256 7.55 -1.72 19.76
N LEU A 257 6.49 -2.38 20.24
CA LEU A 257 6.53 -3.79 20.64
C LEU A 257 6.91 -4.69 19.45
N SER A 258 6.35 -4.44 18.27
CA SER A 258 6.71 -5.14 17.04
C SER A 258 8.21 -4.97 16.74
N SER A 259 8.71 -3.74 16.79
CA SER A 259 10.14 -3.44 16.59
C SER A 259 11.05 -4.08 17.64
N ALA A 260 10.63 -4.12 18.91
CA ALA A 260 11.37 -4.75 20.00
C ALA A 260 11.48 -6.27 19.83
N LEU A 261 10.50 -6.88 19.15
CA LEU A 261 10.49 -8.28 18.74
C LEU A 261 11.26 -8.51 17.43
N GLY A 262 12.02 -7.52 16.92
CA GLY A 262 12.76 -7.64 15.67
C GLY A 262 11.89 -7.67 14.40
N LEU A 263 10.59 -7.38 14.51
CA LEU A 263 9.67 -7.26 13.39
C LEU A 263 9.58 -5.81 12.93
N HIS A 264 9.18 -5.57 11.69
CA HIS A 264 8.92 -4.20 11.26
C HIS A 264 7.76 -3.56 12.05
N THR A 265 7.83 -2.25 12.30
CA THR A 265 6.80 -1.42 12.97
C THR A 265 5.40 -1.51 12.35
N LEU A 266 5.30 -1.90 11.08
CA LEU A 266 4.03 -2.02 10.35
C LEU A 266 3.18 -3.18 10.89
N PHE A 267 3.81 -4.28 11.33
CA PHE A 267 3.11 -5.46 11.84
C PHE A 267 2.33 -5.14 13.11
N GLY A 268 2.91 -4.31 13.99
CA GLY A 268 2.25 -3.82 15.20
C GLY A 268 0.96 -3.05 14.89
N GLY A 269 1.03 -2.12 13.93
CA GLY A 269 -0.15 -1.38 13.44
C GLY A 269 -1.22 -2.32 12.88
N LEU A 270 -0.84 -3.23 11.99
CA LEU A 270 -1.74 -4.20 11.36
C LEU A 270 -2.45 -5.10 12.40
N VAL A 271 -1.71 -5.69 13.34
CA VAL A 271 -2.27 -6.56 14.38
C VAL A 271 -3.24 -5.78 15.28
N LEU A 272 -2.87 -4.56 15.69
CA LEU A 272 -3.77 -3.70 16.45
C LEU A 272 -5.05 -3.39 15.68
N GLY A 273 -4.95 -3.08 14.39
CA GLY A 273 -6.09 -2.84 13.51
C GLY A 273 -7.01 -4.06 13.38
N LEU A 274 -6.44 -5.26 13.20
CA LEU A 274 -7.21 -6.51 13.13
C LEU A 274 -7.93 -6.81 14.45
N LEU A 275 -7.30 -6.51 15.58
CA LEU A 275 -7.91 -6.67 16.91
C LEU A 275 -8.95 -5.59 17.23
N TRP A 276 -8.92 -4.48 16.49
CA TRP A 276 -9.78 -3.33 16.73
C TRP A 276 -11.27 -3.71 16.55
N PRO A 277 -12.16 -3.33 17.48
CA PRO A 277 -13.57 -3.68 17.37
C PRO A 277 -14.24 -3.00 16.17
N SER A 278 -14.68 -3.76 15.18
CA SER A 278 -15.47 -3.25 14.04
C SER A 278 -16.94 -2.94 14.36
N ALA A 279 -17.35 -3.10 15.63
CA ALA A 279 -18.75 -3.07 16.05
C ALA A 279 -19.20 -1.72 16.65
N LEU A 280 -18.86 -0.61 16.00
CA LEU A 280 -19.47 0.69 16.30
C LEU A 280 -20.72 0.89 15.43
N GLY A 281 -21.83 0.30 15.87
CA GLY A 281 -23.21 0.69 15.51
C GLY A 281 -23.70 0.47 14.07
N PRO A 282 -25.02 0.58 13.82
CA PRO A 282 -25.64 0.46 12.49
C PRO A 282 -25.24 1.58 11.50
N HIS A 283 -24.49 2.58 11.96
CA HIS A 283 -23.85 3.61 11.13
C HIS A 283 -22.32 3.54 11.11
N GLY A 284 -21.70 2.48 11.66
CA GLY A 284 -20.37 1.99 11.27
C GLY A 284 -19.16 2.92 11.42
N GLU A 285 -19.31 4.12 11.96
CA GLU A 285 -18.20 5.04 12.13
C GLU A 285 -17.43 4.68 13.40
N LEU A 286 -16.12 4.93 13.40
CA LEU A 286 -15.39 5.19 14.64
C LEU A 286 -16.16 6.27 15.45
N PRO A 287 -15.78 6.73 16.66
CA PRO A 287 -16.09 8.13 16.93
C PRO A 287 -15.47 8.86 15.73
N ALA A 288 -16.28 9.28 14.73
CA ALA A 288 -15.79 9.47 13.36
C ALA A 288 -14.55 10.37 13.39
N THR A 289 -14.62 11.36 14.26
CA THR A 289 -13.55 12.26 14.69
C THR A 289 -12.19 11.63 15.03
N ALA A 290 -12.10 10.56 15.82
CA ALA A 290 -10.82 10.00 16.26
C ALA A 290 -10.09 9.26 15.13
N ALA A 291 -10.81 8.49 14.33
CA ALA A 291 -10.20 7.73 13.24
C ALA A 291 -10.06 8.53 11.95
N THR A 292 -10.99 9.46 11.68
CA THR A 292 -10.78 10.49 10.67
C THR A 292 -9.57 11.35 11.05
N GLY A 293 -9.36 11.62 12.35
CA GLY A 293 -8.17 12.32 12.85
C GLY A 293 -6.87 11.55 12.58
N LEU A 294 -6.82 10.25 12.86
CA LEU A 294 -5.64 9.43 12.56
C LEU A 294 -5.42 9.20 11.07
N GLY A 295 -6.48 9.02 10.29
CA GLY A 295 -6.40 8.95 8.83
C GLY A 295 -5.88 10.25 8.22
N THR A 296 -6.29 11.39 8.77
CA THR A 296 -5.75 12.70 8.40
C THR A 296 -4.27 12.79 8.75
N LEU A 297 -3.88 12.40 9.97
CA LEU A 297 -2.48 12.42 10.41
C LEU A 297 -1.61 11.50 9.53
N SER A 298 -2.07 10.28 9.28
CA SER A 298 -1.44 9.31 8.37
C SER A 298 -1.22 9.92 6.99
N THR A 299 -2.27 10.51 6.40
CA THR A 299 -2.20 11.17 5.08
C THR A 299 -1.23 12.36 5.05
N VAL A 300 -1.20 13.17 6.11
CA VAL A 300 -0.29 14.32 6.22
C VAL A 300 1.17 13.88 6.37
N LEU A 301 1.44 12.77 7.07
CA LEU A 301 2.80 12.28 7.30
C LEU A 301 3.31 11.41 6.16
N LEU A 302 2.44 10.85 5.33
CA LEU A 302 2.80 9.94 4.24
C LEU A 302 3.81 10.49 3.22
N PRO A 303 3.79 11.80 2.85
CA PRO A 303 4.86 12.41 2.08
C PRO A 303 6.27 12.21 2.65
N CYS A 304 6.44 12.10 3.98
CA CYS A 304 7.73 11.80 4.60
C CYS A 304 8.21 10.39 4.24
N PHE A 305 7.30 9.43 4.12
CA PHE A 305 7.63 8.07 3.67
C PHE A 305 8.07 8.06 2.21
N PHE A 306 7.34 8.74 1.31
CA PHE A 306 7.72 8.80 -0.10
C PHE A 306 9.03 9.56 -0.32
N LEU A 307 9.31 10.60 0.48
CA LEU A 307 10.63 11.21 0.53
C LEU A 307 11.69 10.16 0.91
N GLY A 308 11.49 9.41 2.00
CA GLY A 308 12.43 8.38 2.46
C GLY A 308 12.71 7.32 1.39
N ALA A 309 11.66 6.86 0.70
CA ALA A 309 11.80 5.95 -0.45
C ALA A 309 12.59 6.60 -1.59
N GLY A 310 12.29 7.85 -1.93
CA GLY A 310 12.99 8.59 -2.98
C GLY A 310 14.45 8.92 -2.67
N GLN A 311 14.83 9.09 -1.40
CA GLN A 311 16.22 9.28 -1.00
C GLN A 311 17.09 8.04 -1.26
N GLN A 312 16.48 6.85 -1.34
CA GLN A 312 17.18 5.60 -1.64
C GLN A 312 17.37 5.37 -3.15
N VAL A 313 16.78 6.23 -4.00
CA VAL A 313 16.79 6.10 -5.45
C VAL A 313 17.72 7.12 -6.08
N ASP A 314 18.62 6.60 -6.92
CA ASP A 314 19.39 7.40 -7.85
C ASP A 314 19.20 6.96 -9.31
N LEU A 315 18.35 7.67 -10.06
CA LEU A 315 18.02 7.33 -11.45
C LEU A 315 18.89 7.99 -12.53
N GLY A 316 19.78 8.92 -12.20
CA GLY A 316 20.34 9.80 -13.25
C GLY A 316 21.19 9.07 -14.29
N ALA A 317 22.06 8.14 -13.86
CA ALA A 317 22.80 7.29 -14.80
C ALA A 317 21.94 6.10 -15.29
N GLU A 318 21.07 5.58 -14.43
CA GLU A 318 20.23 4.40 -14.69
C GLU A 318 19.23 4.63 -15.84
N LEU A 319 18.67 5.84 -15.98
CA LEU A 319 17.73 6.15 -17.07
C LEU A 319 18.37 6.14 -18.45
N THR A 320 19.69 6.29 -18.53
CA THR A 320 20.44 6.20 -19.80
C THR A 320 21.02 4.82 -20.06
N ASP A 321 20.96 3.91 -19.09
CA ASP A 321 21.48 2.55 -19.20
C ASP A 321 20.45 1.64 -19.89
N PRO A 322 20.74 1.13 -21.10
CA PRO A 322 19.83 0.21 -21.80
C PRO A 322 19.52 -1.05 -20.99
N GLY A 323 20.46 -1.52 -20.17
CA GLY A 323 20.26 -2.69 -19.32
C GLY A 323 19.23 -2.44 -18.20
N PHE A 324 19.23 -1.24 -17.62
CA PHE A 324 18.23 -0.83 -16.64
C PHE A 324 16.84 -0.68 -17.28
N LEU A 325 16.76 -0.04 -18.44
CA LEU A 325 15.49 0.11 -19.16
C LEU A 325 14.92 -1.24 -19.61
N ALA A 326 15.76 -2.15 -20.10
CA ALA A 326 15.36 -3.51 -20.44
C ALA A 326 14.85 -4.29 -19.22
N LEU A 327 15.52 -4.16 -18.07
CA LEU A 327 15.09 -4.75 -16.81
C LEU A 327 13.71 -4.22 -16.39
N VAL A 328 13.54 -2.90 -16.35
CA VAL A 328 12.25 -2.26 -16.00
C VAL A 328 11.15 -2.69 -16.96
N GLY A 329 11.40 -2.64 -18.27
CA GLY A 329 10.42 -3.03 -19.29
C GLY A 329 10.01 -4.50 -19.19
N ALA A 330 10.98 -5.40 -19.03
CA ALA A 330 10.71 -6.84 -18.90
C ALA A 330 9.91 -7.16 -17.63
N VAL A 331 10.33 -6.62 -16.48
CA VAL A 331 9.63 -6.85 -15.21
C VAL A 331 8.24 -6.22 -15.23
N LEU A 332 8.07 -5.01 -15.79
CA LEU A 332 6.77 -4.36 -15.93
C LEU A 332 5.82 -5.20 -16.79
N ALA A 333 6.26 -5.64 -17.97
CA ALA A 333 5.43 -6.43 -18.88
C ALA A 333 5.00 -7.76 -18.25
N VAL A 334 5.96 -8.50 -17.70
CA VAL A 334 5.72 -9.81 -17.12
C VAL A 334 4.88 -9.73 -15.84
N SER A 335 5.18 -8.79 -14.93
CA SER A 335 4.39 -8.61 -13.70
C SER A 335 2.97 -8.12 -13.98
N THR A 336 2.80 -7.20 -14.92
CA THR A 336 1.47 -6.70 -15.33
C THR A 336 0.63 -7.81 -15.95
N ALA A 337 1.20 -8.60 -16.87
CA ALA A 337 0.50 -9.72 -17.48
C ALA A 337 0.12 -10.80 -16.44
N ALA A 338 1.06 -11.13 -15.54
CA ALA A 338 0.86 -12.08 -14.45
C ALA A 338 -0.22 -11.66 -13.46
N LYS A 339 -0.65 -10.39 -13.50
CA LYS A 339 -1.62 -9.82 -12.58
C LYS A 339 -2.96 -9.56 -13.24
N ILE A 340 -2.98 -8.94 -14.41
CA ILE A 340 -4.22 -8.61 -15.14
C ILE A 340 -4.88 -9.88 -15.68
N LEU A 341 -4.15 -10.73 -16.39
CA LEU A 341 -4.72 -11.87 -17.12
C LEU A 341 -5.42 -12.88 -16.19
N PRO A 342 -4.79 -13.35 -15.10
CA PRO A 342 -5.41 -14.39 -14.31
C PRO A 342 -6.54 -13.83 -13.40
N CYS A 343 -6.45 -12.56 -12.97
CA CYS A 343 -7.56 -11.88 -12.30
C CYS A 343 -8.77 -11.69 -13.23
N ALA A 344 -8.54 -11.30 -14.49
CA ALA A 344 -9.60 -11.23 -15.50
C ALA A 344 -10.21 -12.61 -15.77
N ALA A 345 -9.39 -13.67 -15.83
CA ALA A 345 -9.90 -15.04 -15.98
C ALA A 345 -10.81 -15.46 -14.81
N VAL A 346 -10.49 -15.08 -13.57
CA VAL A 346 -11.35 -15.31 -12.40
C VAL A 346 -12.68 -14.55 -12.54
N GLY A 347 -12.63 -13.27 -12.91
CA GLY A 347 -13.84 -12.47 -13.18
C GLY A 347 -14.72 -13.12 -14.25
N ARG A 348 -14.12 -13.57 -15.34
CA ARG A 348 -14.83 -14.17 -16.48
C ARG A 348 -15.48 -15.51 -16.13
N ARG A 349 -14.76 -16.38 -15.40
CA ARG A 349 -15.29 -17.66 -14.88
C ARG A 349 -16.39 -17.43 -13.85
N GLY A 350 -16.34 -16.31 -13.12
CA GLY A 350 -17.42 -15.86 -12.25
C GLY A 350 -18.66 -15.34 -12.98
N GLY A 351 -18.63 -15.21 -14.31
CA GLY A 351 -19.75 -14.73 -15.14
C GLY A 351 -19.74 -13.22 -15.40
N MET A 352 -18.66 -12.49 -15.09
CA MET A 352 -18.52 -11.10 -15.54
C MET A 352 -18.34 -11.06 -17.08
N PRO A 353 -18.85 -10.02 -17.76
CA PRO A 353 -18.50 -9.78 -19.15
C PRO A 353 -16.98 -9.50 -19.26
N TRP A 354 -16.44 -9.65 -20.47
CA TRP A 354 -14.99 -9.52 -20.68
C TRP A 354 -14.45 -8.15 -20.28
N ARG A 355 -15.23 -7.09 -20.50
CA ARG A 355 -14.88 -5.71 -20.11
C ARG A 355 -14.70 -5.58 -18.61
N ASP A 356 -15.70 -5.97 -17.81
CA ASP A 356 -15.64 -5.88 -16.34
C ASP A 356 -14.56 -6.81 -15.77
N SER A 357 -14.35 -7.97 -16.41
CA SER A 357 -13.26 -8.89 -16.07
C SER A 357 -11.88 -8.24 -16.28
N LEU A 358 -11.68 -7.56 -17.41
CA LEU A 358 -10.45 -6.82 -17.68
C LEU A 358 -10.29 -5.61 -16.75
N ARG A 359 -11.38 -4.88 -16.45
CA ARG A 359 -11.38 -3.79 -15.46
C ARG A 359 -10.90 -4.30 -14.11
N LEU A 360 -11.46 -5.42 -13.65
CA LEU A 360 -11.02 -6.11 -12.43
C LEU A 360 -9.53 -6.45 -12.46
N GLY A 361 -9.04 -7.00 -13.58
CA GLY A 361 -7.62 -7.29 -13.76
C GLY A 361 -6.72 -6.06 -13.64
N VAL A 362 -7.09 -4.95 -14.31
CA VAL A 362 -6.37 -3.67 -14.25
C VAL A 362 -6.37 -3.10 -12.82
N LEU A 363 -7.52 -3.16 -12.14
CA LEU A 363 -7.65 -2.76 -10.74
C LEU A 363 -6.75 -3.59 -9.81
N MET A 364 -6.58 -4.88 -10.07
CA MET A 364 -5.66 -5.73 -9.29
C MET A 364 -4.18 -5.51 -9.59
N ASN A 365 -3.84 -4.76 -10.63
CA ASN A 365 -2.44 -4.39 -10.93
C ASN A 365 -2.02 -3.07 -10.27
N THR A 366 -2.89 -2.43 -9.48
CA THR A 366 -2.56 -1.15 -8.86
C THR A 366 -1.49 -1.32 -7.78
N LYS A 367 -0.39 -0.59 -7.96
CA LYS A 367 0.73 -0.52 -7.04
C LYS A 367 0.73 0.81 -6.30
N GLY A 368 1.49 0.91 -5.21
CA GLY A 368 1.46 2.10 -4.37
C GLY A 368 2.21 1.92 -3.07
N LEU A 369 1.66 2.53 -2.01
CA LEU A 369 2.31 2.59 -0.70
C LEU A 369 2.72 1.21 -0.16
N THR A 370 1.83 0.22 -0.15
CA THR A 370 2.14 -1.10 0.43
C THR A 370 3.32 -1.77 -0.26
N GLU A 371 3.41 -1.67 -1.59
CA GLU A 371 4.56 -2.17 -2.34
C GLU A 371 5.83 -1.39 -2.00
N LEU A 372 5.78 -0.06 -1.97
CA LEU A 372 6.96 0.73 -1.65
C LEU A 372 7.47 0.46 -0.24
N VAL A 373 6.57 0.23 0.72
CA VAL A 373 6.96 -0.21 2.07
C VAL A 373 7.70 -1.54 1.95
N LEU A 374 7.11 -2.54 1.30
CA LEU A 374 7.73 -3.85 1.10
C LEU A 374 9.12 -3.74 0.44
N LEU A 375 9.25 -2.94 -0.62
CA LEU A 375 10.52 -2.69 -1.30
C LEU A 375 11.56 -2.05 -0.36
N THR A 376 11.13 -1.06 0.42
CA THR A 376 12.01 -0.35 1.36
C THR A 376 12.48 -1.29 2.46
N VAL A 377 11.60 -2.13 3.01
CA VAL A 377 11.98 -3.17 3.97
C VAL A 377 12.97 -4.14 3.34
N GLY A 378 12.73 -4.59 2.11
CA GLY A 378 13.62 -5.49 1.39
C GLY A 378 15.02 -4.93 1.20
N GLN A 379 15.12 -3.66 0.79
CA GLN A 379 16.42 -3.00 0.61
C GLN A 379 17.13 -2.78 1.95
N GLN A 380 16.42 -2.31 2.98
CA GLN A 380 16.98 -2.07 4.31
C GLN A 380 17.47 -3.36 4.98
N ALA A 381 16.75 -4.47 4.78
CA ALA A 381 17.18 -5.80 5.22
C ALA A 381 18.28 -6.39 4.34
N GLY A 382 18.72 -5.70 3.29
CA GLY A 382 19.76 -6.16 2.37
C GLY A 382 19.34 -7.34 1.49
N LEU A 383 18.04 -7.59 1.29
CA LEU A 383 17.53 -8.64 0.41
C LEU A 383 17.75 -8.31 -1.07
N ILE A 384 17.59 -7.04 -1.44
CA ILE A 384 17.71 -6.55 -2.82
C ILE A 384 18.77 -5.47 -2.94
N SER A 385 19.40 -5.40 -4.12
CA SER A 385 20.36 -4.35 -4.43
C SER A 385 19.66 -2.99 -4.64
N PRO A 386 20.36 -1.86 -4.40
CA PRO A 386 19.80 -0.53 -4.65
C PRO A 386 19.29 -0.33 -6.08
N ARG A 387 20.00 -0.93 -7.05
CA ARG A 387 19.61 -0.89 -8.47
C ARG A 387 18.29 -1.62 -8.72
N LEU A 388 18.10 -2.80 -8.12
CA LEU A 388 16.82 -3.52 -8.24
C LEU A 388 15.69 -2.80 -7.50
N TYR A 389 15.96 -2.21 -6.33
CA TYR A 389 14.99 -1.36 -5.63
C TYR A 389 14.50 -0.22 -6.54
N ALA A 390 15.42 0.52 -7.15
CA ALA A 390 15.10 1.60 -8.08
C ALA A 390 14.26 1.09 -9.28
N ALA A 391 14.65 -0.05 -9.88
CA ALA A 391 13.91 -0.66 -10.97
C ALA A 391 12.48 -1.05 -10.58
N LEU A 392 12.30 -1.73 -9.43
CA LEU A 392 10.98 -2.15 -8.94
C LEU A 392 10.10 -0.95 -8.54
N LEU A 393 10.71 0.12 -8.00
CA LEU A 393 10.01 1.37 -7.73
C LEU A 393 9.49 2.01 -9.02
N VAL A 394 10.31 2.08 -10.07
CA VAL A 394 9.88 2.58 -11.39
C VAL A 394 8.78 1.70 -11.98
N VAL A 395 8.89 0.38 -11.87
CA VAL A 395 7.84 -0.57 -12.29
C VAL A 395 6.53 -0.29 -11.54
N ALA A 396 6.57 -0.07 -10.23
CA ALA A 396 5.39 0.22 -9.41
C ALA A 396 4.70 1.53 -9.86
N VAL A 397 5.47 2.59 -10.07
CA VAL A 397 4.96 3.88 -10.57
C VAL A 397 4.35 3.70 -11.97
N ALA A 398 5.07 3.05 -12.88
CA ALA A 398 4.63 2.84 -14.26
C ALA A 398 3.33 2.01 -14.33
N ALA A 399 3.26 0.89 -13.58
CA ALA A 399 2.07 0.02 -13.54
C ALA A 399 0.81 0.79 -13.12
N THR A 400 0.91 1.65 -12.09
CA THR A 400 -0.22 2.45 -11.62
C THR A 400 -0.55 3.60 -12.55
N VAL A 401 0.45 4.26 -13.14
CA VAL A 401 0.23 5.30 -14.15
C VAL A 401 -0.54 4.75 -15.35
N LEU A 402 -0.21 3.53 -15.79
CA LEU A 402 -0.86 2.83 -16.90
C LEU A 402 -2.28 2.35 -16.56
N ALA A 403 -2.60 2.12 -15.28
CA ALA A 403 -3.93 1.72 -14.87
C ALA A 403 -4.99 2.79 -15.24
N GLY A 404 -4.63 4.07 -15.13
CA GLY A 404 -5.54 5.17 -15.45
C GLY A 404 -6.07 5.14 -16.88
N PRO A 405 -5.20 5.20 -17.92
CA PRO A 405 -5.57 5.05 -19.33
C PRO A 405 -6.23 3.71 -19.64
N ALA A 406 -5.75 2.60 -19.07
CA ALA A 406 -6.35 1.29 -19.30
C ALA A 406 -7.82 1.24 -18.85
N LEU A 407 -8.15 1.82 -17.69
CA LEU A 407 -9.53 1.91 -17.21
C LEU A 407 -10.40 2.84 -18.09
N LEU A 408 -9.83 3.91 -18.65
CA LEU A 408 -10.57 4.79 -19.57
C LEU A 408 -10.95 4.08 -20.87
N LEU A 409 -10.04 3.30 -21.44
CA LEU A 409 -10.30 2.48 -22.63
C LEU A 409 -11.38 1.42 -22.38
N LEU A 410 -11.47 0.95 -21.14
CA LEU A 410 -12.46 -0.04 -20.73
C LEU A 410 -13.78 0.56 -20.28
N ARG A 411 -13.92 1.90 -20.16
CA ARG A 411 -15.14 2.58 -19.69
C ARG A 411 -16.33 2.35 -20.62
N ASP A 412 -17.53 2.32 -20.05
CA ASP A 412 -18.75 2.30 -20.85
C ASP A 412 -18.88 3.65 -21.54
N ARG A 413 -19.07 3.64 -22.88
CA ARG A 413 -19.60 4.83 -23.53
C ARG A 413 -20.90 5.17 -22.80
N PRO A 414 -21.15 6.43 -22.41
CA PRO A 414 -22.42 6.77 -21.79
C PRO A 414 -23.51 6.20 -22.72
N ARG A 415 -24.31 5.28 -22.19
CA ARG A 415 -25.62 5.02 -22.80
C ARG A 415 -26.24 6.40 -22.86
N ALA A 416 -26.54 6.88 -24.07
CA ALA A 416 -27.42 8.03 -24.22
C ALA A 416 -28.60 7.72 -23.30
N THR A 417 -28.67 8.43 -22.18
CA THR A 417 -29.82 8.40 -21.31
C THR A 417 -30.97 8.70 -22.24
N ALA A 418 -31.82 7.69 -22.49
CA ALA A 418 -33.06 7.89 -23.19
C ALA A 418 -33.69 9.10 -22.49
N ALA A 419 -33.84 10.19 -23.24
CA ALA A 419 -34.40 11.42 -22.72
C ALA A 419 -35.68 11.03 -21.97
N GLU A 420 -35.72 11.31 -20.67
CA GLU A 420 -36.99 11.30 -19.95
C GLU A 420 -37.94 12.18 -20.77
N PRO A 421 -39.11 11.68 -21.18
CA PRO A 421 -40.09 12.54 -21.79
C PRO A 421 -40.42 13.59 -20.75
N VAL A 422 -40.05 14.83 -21.04
CA VAL A 422 -40.54 16.01 -20.33
C VAL A 422 -42.06 15.89 -20.35
N LEU A 423 -42.65 15.61 -19.20
CA LEU A 423 -44.10 15.67 -19.02
C LEU A 423 -44.52 17.10 -19.38
N ALA A 424 -45.20 17.24 -20.52
CA ALA A 424 -45.85 18.49 -20.90
C ALA A 424 -46.89 18.85 -19.83
N PRO A 425 -47.06 20.15 -19.52
CA PRO A 425 -47.94 20.60 -18.45
C PRO A 425 -49.38 20.26 -18.78
N THR A 426 -50.09 19.66 -17.83
CA THR A 426 -51.55 19.58 -17.87
C THR A 426 -52.12 20.97 -17.66
N GLY A 427 -52.60 21.58 -18.74
CA GLY A 427 -53.42 22.79 -18.78
C GLY A 427 -54.53 22.60 -19.80
#